data_AF-A0A8S0WLX9-F1
#
_entry.id   AF-A0A8S0WLX9-F1
#
_cell.length_a   1.000
_cell.length_b   1.000
_cell.length_c   1.000
_cell.angle_alpha   90.00
_cell.angle_beta   90.00
_cell.angle_gamma   90.00
#
_symmetry.space_group_name_H-M   'P 1'
#
loop_
_entity.id
_entity.type
_entity.pdbx_description
1 polymer ?
#
loop_
_entity_poly.entity_id
_entity_poly.type
_entity_poly.pdbx_seq_one_letter_code
_entity_poly.pdbx_strand_id
1 'polypeptide(L)'
;MAQSLTSIPEDLLFDIMCRLDGPSILSMAMSCRALYQIFQSDTIKYIYELDMSSMQDAGSGKPAAELLDALRDREKAWADLNWSSVEIVKADPHSMAYDHVAGAFAQTDGRNISVHWLPSISKTENRTTTRLDTGFWVRDFMLDVGEDLVVFLHKERLPGGTFHGRLYCRTISTNEPHSACLSAGPLSFQFYLDGGIIPLTEELEVVEDVLFLTTSDNRGPRILIWNWKMGFLIHDFRDQLPPLIHELDVVQRDVFIVASRADSGKILIYQITPTMVCIPVLIATLSLPGTNGPYIRHFQAESGRYQHRPTPGALFLPSPTSRMHVFAIGYSSGLEGLLFVRSSTFSRYVHCRNEGLEVAWSEWGEQESRFLEKRLRQGWRRYAHGNRIVCIQKYLDSTWIEVLNFSSSTSLTSRSAPGLHARQGCFRHDNPTIIEKGDTFEEDVVTRLPYHVASRKVSGKTPFSCMIDEDRIVGLEFVYDALELTVYSF
;
A
#
# COMPACT_ATOMS: atom_id res chain seq x y z
N MET A 1 8.21 39.40 -29.57
CA MET A 1 7.54 39.83 -28.33
C MET A 1 6.83 38.61 -27.78
N ALA A 2 7.17 38.15 -26.57
CA ALA A 2 6.41 37.10 -25.91
C ALA A 2 5.02 37.68 -25.57
N GLN A 3 3.94 37.02 -26.02
CA GLN A 3 2.60 37.39 -25.60
C GLN A 3 2.44 37.10 -24.11
N SER A 4 1.85 38.05 -23.36
CA SER A 4 1.64 37.87 -21.92
C SER A 4 0.65 36.74 -21.67
N LEU A 5 0.93 35.85 -20.72
CA LEU A 5 -0.03 34.80 -20.34
C LEU A 5 -1.38 35.38 -19.90
N THR A 6 -1.39 36.59 -19.33
CA THR A 6 -2.59 37.31 -18.90
C THR A 6 -3.42 37.89 -20.05
N SER A 7 -2.98 37.78 -21.30
CA SER A 7 -3.83 38.14 -22.45
C SER A 7 -4.78 37.01 -22.86
N ILE A 8 -4.62 35.82 -22.28
CA ILE A 8 -5.54 34.69 -22.45
C ILE A 8 -6.82 34.97 -21.62
N PRO A 9 -8.03 34.67 -22.16
CA PRO A 9 -9.28 34.72 -21.40
C PRO A 9 -9.24 33.96 -20.08
N GLU A 10 -9.92 34.48 -19.06
CA GLU A 10 -9.94 33.92 -17.70
C GLU A 10 -10.41 32.46 -17.68
N ASP A 11 -11.45 32.12 -18.46
CA ASP A 11 -11.99 30.76 -18.55
C ASP A 11 -10.92 29.75 -19.04
N LEU A 12 -10.07 30.15 -19.99
CA LEU A 12 -8.99 29.29 -20.48
C LEU A 12 -7.86 29.16 -19.46
N LEU A 13 -7.55 30.24 -18.71
CA LEU A 13 -6.59 30.17 -17.62
C LEU A 13 -7.09 29.26 -16.50
N PHE A 14 -8.38 29.31 -16.18
CA PHE A 14 -9.05 28.40 -15.25
C PHE A 14 -8.94 26.95 -15.72
N ASP A 15 -9.27 26.67 -16.99
CA ASP A 15 -9.16 25.33 -17.58
C ASP A 15 -7.72 24.80 -17.60
N ILE A 16 -6.74 25.67 -17.83
CA ILE A 16 -5.32 25.32 -17.74
C ILE A 16 -4.98 24.94 -16.30
N MET A 17 -5.33 25.77 -15.31
CA MET A 17 -5.03 25.50 -13.91
C MET A 17 -5.70 24.23 -13.39
N CYS A 18 -6.89 23.88 -13.89
CA CYS A 18 -7.56 22.61 -13.57
C CYS A 18 -6.80 21.35 -14.01
N ARG A 19 -5.78 21.47 -14.87
CA ARG A 19 -5.00 20.35 -15.42
C ARG A 19 -3.57 20.28 -14.89
N LEU A 20 -3.21 21.17 -13.97
CA LEU A 20 -1.88 21.26 -13.39
C LEU A 20 -1.79 20.51 -12.06
N ASP A 21 -0.58 20.12 -11.68
CA ASP A 21 -0.31 19.60 -10.33
C ASP A 21 -0.31 20.74 -9.29
N GLY A 22 -0.39 20.38 -8.02
CA GLY A 22 -0.44 21.33 -6.91
C GLY A 22 0.74 22.31 -6.93
N PRO A 23 2.00 21.87 -7.09
CA PRO A 23 3.15 22.76 -7.21
C PRO A 23 3.04 23.77 -8.34
N SER A 24 2.58 23.36 -9.53
CA SER A 24 2.42 24.26 -10.68
C SER A 24 1.26 25.24 -10.47
N ILE A 25 0.14 24.79 -9.88
CA ILE A 25 -0.98 25.68 -9.49
C ILE A 25 -0.48 26.77 -8.54
N LEU A 26 0.27 26.39 -7.50
CA LEU A 26 0.80 27.34 -6.53
C LEU A 26 1.81 28.31 -7.18
N SER A 27 2.71 27.80 -8.03
CA SER A 27 3.65 28.63 -8.78
C SER A 27 2.94 29.65 -9.68
N MET A 28 1.86 29.25 -10.35
CA MET A 28 1.04 30.16 -11.15
C MET A 28 0.34 31.22 -10.27
N ALA A 29 -0.26 30.82 -9.15
CA ALA A 29 -0.92 31.73 -8.22
C ALA A 29 0.05 32.77 -7.63
N MET A 30 1.31 32.40 -7.39
CA MET A 30 2.35 33.30 -6.87
C MET A 30 2.90 34.29 -7.91
N SER A 31 2.63 34.09 -9.21
CA SER A 31 3.23 34.91 -10.26
C SER A 31 2.55 36.28 -10.45
N CYS A 32 1.21 36.37 -10.30
CA CYS A 32 0.48 37.63 -10.43
C CYS A 32 -0.89 37.62 -9.74
N ARG A 33 -1.45 38.82 -9.50
CA ARG A 33 -2.75 38.97 -8.82
C ARG A 33 -3.92 38.35 -9.58
N ALA A 34 -3.92 38.39 -10.91
CA ALA A 34 -5.02 37.83 -11.71
C ALA A 34 -5.11 36.30 -11.53
N LEU A 35 -3.97 35.60 -11.65
CA LEU A 35 -3.90 34.15 -11.44
C LEU A 35 -4.18 33.77 -9.97
N TYR A 36 -3.78 34.61 -9.01
CA TYR A 36 -4.16 34.43 -7.62
C TYR A 36 -5.68 34.51 -7.39
N GLN A 37 -6.42 35.36 -8.13
CA GLN A 37 -7.88 35.41 -8.04
C GLN A 37 -8.53 34.12 -8.58
N ILE A 38 -8.03 33.57 -9.68
CA ILE A 38 -8.47 32.27 -10.21
C ILE A 38 -8.23 31.16 -9.17
N PHE A 39 -7.07 31.17 -8.52
CA PHE A 39 -6.76 30.27 -7.42
C PHE A 39 -7.72 30.40 -6.23
N GLN A 40 -8.41 31.53 -6.04
CA GLN A 40 -9.38 31.66 -4.96
C GLN A 40 -10.67 30.88 -5.18
N SER A 41 -10.94 30.39 -6.38
CA SER A 41 -12.08 29.52 -6.66
C SER A 41 -11.98 28.19 -5.90
N ASP A 42 -13.13 27.67 -5.46
CA ASP A 42 -13.17 26.43 -4.70
C ASP A 42 -12.67 25.23 -5.52
N THR A 43 -12.92 25.21 -6.84
CA THR A 43 -12.42 24.17 -7.74
C THR A 43 -10.89 24.11 -7.75
N ILE A 44 -10.20 25.25 -7.91
CA ILE A 44 -8.74 25.26 -7.97
C ILE A 44 -8.13 24.96 -6.60
N LYS A 45 -8.73 25.49 -5.52
CA LYS A 45 -8.31 25.13 -4.14
C LYS A 45 -8.49 23.65 -3.88
N TYR A 46 -9.60 23.08 -4.33
CA TYR A 46 -9.88 21.66 -4.20
C TYR A 46 -8.83 20.81 -4.91
N ILE A 47 -8.54 21.08 -6.19
CA ILE A 47 -7.52 20.34 -6.95
C ILE A 47 -6.15 20.46 -6.27
N TYR A 48 -5.78 21.67 -5.83
CA TYR A 48 -4.53 21.91 -5.11
C TYR A 48 -4.46 21.12 -3.78
N GLU A 49 -5.47 21.22 -2.92
CA GLU A 49 -5.47 20.54 -1.61
C GLU A 49 -5.56 19.02 -1.75
N LEU A 50 -6.23 18.52 -2.78
CA LEU A 50 -6.31 17.11 -3.11
C LEU A 50 -4.93 16.55 -3.47
N ASP A 51 -4.16 17.23 -4.33
CA ASP A 51 -2.79 16.85 -4.69
C ASP A 51 -1.84 16.93 -3.47
N MET A 52 -1.94 17.99 -2.67
CA MET A 52 -1.16 18.15 -1.44
C MET A 52 -1.44 17.06 -0.41
N SER A 53 -2.67 16.55 -0.38
CA SER A 53 -3.10 15.42 0.46
C SER A 53 -2.76 14.06 -0.16
N SER A 54 -2.18 14.04 -1.37
CA SER A 54 -1.89 12.85 -2.17
C SER A 54 -3.12 12.00 -2.50
N MET A 55 -4.23 12.67 -2.78
CA MET A 55 -5.52 12.05 -3.08
C MET A 55 -5.94 12.31 -4.52
N GLN A 56 -6.99 11.63 -4.95
CA GLN A 56 -7.72 11.81 -6.20
C GLN A 56 -9.22 11.85 -5.90
N ASP A 57 -9.98 12.49 -6.77
CA ASP A 57 -11.43 12.55 -6.66
C ASP A 57 -12.01 11.19 -7.03
N ALA A 58 -12.91 10.67 -6.20
CA ALA A 58 -13.58 9.41 -6.46
C ALA A 58 -14.72 9.50 -7.50
N GLY A 59 -15.02 10.70 -8.01
CA GLY A 59 -16.08 10.96 -8.98
C GLY A 59 -17.47 11.06 -8.35
N SER A 60 -17.57 11.58 -7.12
CA SER A 60 -18.83 11.62 -6.36
C SER A 60 -19.92 12.52 -6.97
N GLY A 61 -19.54 13.45 -7.85
CA GLY A 61 -20.44 14.44 -8.46
C GLY A 61 -20.86 15.59 -7.53
N LYS A 62 -20.31 15.66 -6.31
CA LYS A 62 -20.57 16.76 -5.37
C LYS A 62 -19.88 18.06 -5.81
N PRO A 63 -20.39 19.24 -5.41
CA PRO A 63 -19.73 20.51 -5.67
C PRO A 63 -18.32 20.59 -5.06
N ALA A 64 -17.38 21.25 -5.74
CA ALA A 64 -15.99 21.37 -5.28
C ALA A 64 -15.86 22.00 -3.88
N ALA A 65 -16.74 22.95 -3.52
CA ALA A 65 -16.77 23.56 -2.19
C ALA A 65 -17.07 22.52 -1.09
N GLU A 66 -18.07 21.66 -1.29
CA GLU A 66 -18.41 20.60 -0.34
C GLU A 66 -17.30 19.55 -0.24
N LEU A 67 -16.66 19.21 -1.37
CA LEU A 67 -15.54 18.27 -1.39
C LEU A 67 -14.30 18.84 -0.72
N LEU A 68 -14.04 20.14 -0.88
CA LEU A 68 -12.95 20.84 -0.22
C LEU A 68 -13.14 20.84 1.30
N ASP A 69 -14.34 21.14 1.79
CA ASP A 69 -14.65 21.09 3.22
C ASP A 69 -14.50 19.67 3.77
N ALA A 70 -15.05 18.66 3.07
CA ALA A 70 -14.91 17.26 3.46
C ALA A 70 -13.44 16.79 3.48
N LEU A 71 -12.63 17.23 2.52
CA LEU A 71 -11.19 16.91 2.47
C LEU A 71 -10.45 17.51 3.67
N ARG A 72 -10.75 18.76 4.03
CA ARG A 72 -10.14 19.46 5.16
C ARG A 72 -10.53 18.84 6.50
N ASP A 73 -11.81 18.52 6.68
CA ASP A 73 -12.30 17.84 7.88
C ASP A 73 -11.61 16.49 8.04
N ARG A 74 -11.47 15.74 6.94
CA ARG A 74 -10.76 14.48 6.91
C ARG A 74 -9.28 14.64 7.26
N GLU A 75 -8.55 15.55 6.62
CA GLU A 75 -7.12 15.78 6.91
C GLU A 75 -6.91 16.18 8.37
N LYS A 76 -7.80 17.01 8.93
CA LYS A 76 -7.78 17.37 10.34
C LYS A 76 -8.04 16.18 11.26
N ALA A 77 -9.02 15.34 10.93
CA ALA A 77 -9.33 14.14 11.72
C ALA A 77 -8.12 13.19 11.79
N TRP A 78 -7.43 12.97 10.66
CA TRP A 78 -6.20 12.18 10.61
C TRP A 78 -5.02 12.85 11.33
N ALA A 79 -4.89 14.18 11.24
CA ALA A 79 -3.87 14.97 11.94
C ALA A 79 -3.91 14.75 13.46
N ASP A 80 -5.11 14.83 14.01
CA ASP A 80 -5.33 14.79 15.45
C ASP A 80 -5.60 13.36 15.96
N LEU A 81 -5.60 12.38 15.04
CA LEU A 81 -6.16 11.05 15.23
C LEU A 81 -7.52 11.10 15.94
N ASN A 82 -8.37 12.04 15.55
CA ASN A 82 -9.66 12.29 16.18
C ASN A 82 -10.75 11.38 15.59
N TRP A 83 -10.66 10.08 15.86
CA TRP A 83 -11.73 9.13 15.52
C TRP A 83 -13.02 9.48 16.27
N SER A 84 -14.14 9.38 15.57
CA SER A 84 -15.50 9.68 16.04
C SER A 84 -16.14 8.53 16.82
N SER A 85 -15.77 7.29 16.48
CA SER A 85 -16.31 6.07 17.08
C SER A 85 -15.22 5.02 17.30
N VAL A 86 -15.49 4.13 18.26
CA VAL A 86 -14.69 2.93 18.52
C VAL A 86 -15.64 1.76 18.66
N GLU A 87 -15.47 0.74 17.83
CA GLU A 87 -16.33 -0.44 17.81
C GLU A 87 -15.51 -1.72 17.85
N ILE A 88 -16.08 -2.79 18.43
CA ILE A 88 -15.44 -4.11 18.48
C ILE A 88 -16.19 -5.04 17.54
N VAL A 89 -15.46 -5.60 16.57
CA VAL A 89 -15.96 -6.64 15.66
C VAL A 89 -15.29 -7.96 16.03
N LYS A 90 -16.10 -9.00 16.24
CA LYS A 90 -15.59 -10.34 16.53
C LYS A 90 -15.27 -11.07 15.24
N ALA A 91 -14.03 -11.48 15.08
CA ALA A 91 -13.55 -12.29 13.99
C ALA A 91 -13.38 -13.76 14.42
N ASP A 92 -13.09 -14.64 13.47
CA ASP A 92 -12.94 -16.06 13.73
C ASP A 92 -11.48 -16.28 14.16
N PRO A 93 -11.24 -16.89 15.33
CA PRO A 93 -9.89 -17.14 15.78
C PRO A 93 -9.11 -18.17 14.96
N HIS A 94 -9.79 -19.03 14.19
CA HIS A 94 -9.16 -20.08 13.39
C HIS A 94 -8.95 -19.66 11.94
N SER A 95 -8.77 -18.37 11.69
CA SER A 95 -8.48 -17.84 10.36
C SER A 95 -7.16 -18.41 9.82
N MET A 96 -7.23 -19.00 8.63
CA MET A 96 -6.06 -19.48 7.88
C MET A 96 -5.41 -18.37 7.06
N ALA A 97 -6.23 -17.49 6.50
CA ALA A 97 -5.84 -16.33 5.72
C ALA A 97 -6.88 -15.23 5.91
N TYR A 98 -6.46 -13.98 5.72
CA TYR A 98 -7.28 -12.80 5.87
C TYR A 98 -6.88 -11.75 4.83
N ASP A 99 -7.80 -10.85 4.51
CA ASP A 99 -7.49 -9.62 3.79
C ASP A 99 -8.32 -8.45 4.33
N HIS A 100 -7.79 -7.24 4.19
CA HIS A 100 -8.46 -6.01 4.60
C HIS A 100 -8.33 -4.96 3.51
N VAL A 101 -9.45 -4.52 2.96
CA VAL A 101 -9.49 -3.49 1.92
C VAL A 101 -10.79 -2.70 1.98
N ALA A 102 -10.70 -1.37 1.90
CA ALA A 102 -11.82 -0.46 1.76
C ALA A 102 -13.02 -0.72 2.72
N GLY A 103 -12.73 -0.97 4.00
CA GLY A 103 -13.74 -1.25 5.02
C GLY A 103 -14.27 -2.68 5.04
N ALA A 104 -13.76 -3.59 4.22
CA ALA A 104 -14.05 -5.02 4.32
C ALA A 104 -12.89 -5.74 5.01
N PHE A 105 -13.17 -6.42 6.12
CA PHE A 105 -12.27 -7.42 6.69
C PHE A 105 -12.80 -8.81 6.35
N ALA A 106 -12.05 -9.57 5.59
CA ALA A 106 -12.42 -10.95 5.27
C ALA A 106 -11.41 -11.94 5.84
N GLN A 107 -11.91 -13.13 6.11
CA GLN A 107 -11.12 -14.24 6.63
C GLN A 107 -11.67 -15.57 6.12
N THR A 108 -10.82 -16.59 6.05
CA THR A 108 -11.22 -17.95 5.69
C THR A 108 -10.80 -18.98 6.73
N ASP A 109 -11.67 -19.97 6.96
CA ASP A 109 -11.38 -21.19 7.73
C ASP A 109 -10.84 -22.33 6.83
N GLY A 110 -10.56 -22.01 5.57
CA GLY A 110 -10.15 -22.96 4.53
C GLY A 110 -11.31 -23.44 3.66
N ARG A 111 -12.57 -23.38 4.08
CA ARG A 111 -13.73 -23.78 3.25
C ARG A 111 -14.72 -22.64 3.03
N ASN A 112 -14.93 -21.87 4.08
CA ASN A 112 -15.81 -20.72 4.10
C ASN A 112 -14.98 -19.44 4.08
N ILE A 113 -15.54 -18.40 3.47
CA ILE A 113 -15.09 -17.03 3.65
C ILE A 113 -16.15 -16.25 4.44
N SER A 114 -15.70 -15.51 5.44
CA SER A 114 -16.53 -14.58 6.21
C SER A 114 -16.05 -13.17 5.91
N VAL A 115 -16.94 -12.32 5.40
CA VAL A 115 -16.65 -10.91 5.10
C VAL A 115 -17.39 -10.04 6.12
N HIS A 116 -16.64 -9.24 6.86
CA HIS A 116 -17.12 -8.28 7.85
C HIS A 116 -16.98 -6.87 7.29
N TRP A 117 -18.11 -6.21 7.01
CA TRP A 117 -18.13 -4.79 6.66
C TRP A 117 -17.96 -3.95 7.93
N LEU A 118 -16.84 -3.22 8.00
CA LEU A 118 -16.44 -2.45 9.16
C LEU A 118 -17.15 -1.09 9.21
N PRO A 119 -17.50 -0.62 10.41
CA PRO A 119 -18.26 0.63 10.59
C PRO A 119 -17.49 1.85 10.09
N SER A 120 -18.18 2.77 9.40
CA SER A 120 -17.70 4.11 9.05
C SER A 120 -18.81 5.12 9.24
N ILE A 121 -18.48 6.37 9.55
CA ILE A 121 -19.46 7.46 9.73
C ILE A 121 -20.30 7.63 8.47
N SER A 122 -19.68 7.47 7.29
CA SER A 122 -20.32 7.74 6.00
C SER A 122 -21.24 6.61 5.54
N LYS A 123 -21.05 5.39 6.06
CA LYS A 123 -21.79 4.19 5.65
C LYS A 123 -22.65 3.68 6.80
N THR A 124 -23.93 4.05 6.78
CA THR A 124 -24.98 3.50 7.65
C THR A 124 -25.38 2.06 7.29
N GLU A 125 -24.68 1.42 6.36
CA GLU A 125 -25.01 0.07 5.93
C GLU A 125 -24.84 -0.95 7.06
N ASN A 126 -25.88 -1.78 7.19
CA ASN A 126 -26.01 -2.78 8.24
C ASN A 126 -24.79 -3.70 8.28
N ARG A 127 -24.44 -4.08 9.52
CA ARG A 127 -23.38 -5.01 9.92
C ARG A 127 -23.61 -6.43 9.35
N THR A 128 -23.50 -6.59 8.05
CA THR A 128 -23.72 -7.88 7.41
C THR A 128 -22.41 -8.66 7.44
N THR A 129 -22.36 -9.72 8.22
CA THR A 129 -21.35 -10.75 8.03
C THR A 129 -21.89 -11.70 6.97
N THR A 130 -21.28 -11.71 5.78
CA THR A 130 -21.63 -12.69 4.75
C THR A 130 -20.69 -13.87 4.90
N ARG A 131 -21.25 -15.06 5.15
CA ARG A 131 -20.52 -16.32 5.12
C ARG A 131 -20.85 -17.06 3.83
N LEU A 132 -19.83 -17.39 3.06
CA LEU A 132 -19.97 -18.04 1.75
C LEU A 132 -19.20 -19.36 1.79
N ASP A 133 -19.87 -20.49 1.48
CA ASP A 133 -19.17 -21.74 1.18
C ASP A 133 -18.58 -21.63 -0.23
N THR A 134 -17.26 -21.73 -0.35
CA THR A 134 -16.58 -21.62 -1.65
C THR A 134 -16.75 -22.87 -2.50
N GLY A 135 -17.09 -24.01 -1.89
CA GLY A 135 -17.18 -25.32 -2.54
C GLY A 135 -15.82 -26.00 -2.75
N PHE A 136 -14.72 -25.39 -2.30
CA PHE A 136 -13.36 -25.95 -2.39
C PHE A 136 -12.51 -25.46 -1.21
N TRP A 137 -11.28 -25.97 -1.11
CA TRP A 137 -10.36 -25.54 -0.06
C TRP A 137 -9.59 -24.28 -0.48
N VAL A 138 -9.83 -23.16 0.19
CA VAL A 138 -9.12 -21.89 0.02
C VAL A 138 -7.83 -21.92 0.85
N ARG A 139 -6.70 -21.76 0.18
CA ARG A 139 -5.40 -21.62 0.83
C ARG A 139 -5.11 -20.18 1.22
N ASP A 140 -5.39 -19.27 0.29
CA ASP A 140 -5.22 -17.83 0.42
C ASP A 140 -6.20 -17.11 -0.52
N PHE A 141 -6.42 -15.82 -0.33
CA PHE A 141 -7.26 -15.02 -1.21
C PHE A 141 -6.89 -13.54 -1.16
N MET A 142 -7.43 -12.77 -2.11
CA MET A 142 -7.39 -11.31 -2.04
C MET A 142 -8.74 -10.71 -2.45
N LEU A 143 -8.97 -9.46 -2.05
CA LEU A 143 -10.18 -8.71 -2.36
C LEU A 143 -9.90 -7.45 -3.19
N ASP A 144 -10.82 -7.12 -4.10
CA ASP A 144 -11.02 -5.77 -4.64
C ASP A 144 -12.51 -5.42 -4.52
N VAL A 145 -12.86 -4.70 -3.45
CA VAL A 145 -14.24 -4.29 -3.15
C VAL A 145 -14.82 -3.38 -4.23
N GLY A 146 -13.99 -2.57 -4.91
CA GLY A 146 -14.46 -1.64 -5.94
C GLY A 146 -15.00 -2.35 -7.19
N GLU A 147 -14.48 -3.53 -7.48
CA GLU A 147 -14.93 -4.39 -8.59
C GLU A 147 -15.84 -5.53 -8.13
N ASP A 148 -16.22 -5.58 -6.84
CA ASP A 148 -16.91 -6.74 -6.25
C ASP A 148 -16.15 -8.05 -6.52
N LEU A 149 -14.81 -8.05 -6.45
CA LEU A 149 -13.95 -9.17 -6.83
C LEU A 149 -13.29 -9.82 -5.61
N VAL A 150 -13.33 -11.15 -5.56
CA VAL A 150 -12.46 -11.98 -4.73
C VAL A 150 -11.71 -12.97 -5.60
N VAL A 151 -10.40 -13.11 -5.39
CA VAL A 151 -9.61 -14.15 -6.05
C VAL A 151 -9.16 -15.18 -5.03
N PHE A 152 -9.66 -16.40 -5.16
CA PHE A 152 -9.30 -17.51 -4.28
C PHE A 152 -8.16 -18.34 -4.87
N LEU A 153 -7.15 -18.64 -4.06
CA LEU A 153 -6.12 -19.61 -4.38
C LEU A 153 -6.46 -20.97 -3.76
N HIS A 154 -6.65 -21.96 -4.63
CA HIS A 154 -6.81 -23.35 -4.28
C HIS A 154 -5.56 -24.14 -4.69
N LYS A 155 -5.16 -25.10 -3.85
CA LYS A 155 -4.05 -26.01 -4.14
C LYS A 155 -4.50 -27.45 -3.96
N GLU A 156 -4.35 -28.24 -5.02
CA GLU A 156 -4.66 -29.66 -5.04
C GLU A 156 -3.38 -30.47 -5.21
N ARG A 157 -3.19 -31.51 -4.38
CA ARG A 157 -2.06 -32.43 -4.53
C ARG A 157 -2.41 -33.49 -5.57
N LEU A 158 -1.62 -33.57 -6.64
CA LEU A 158 -1.76 -34.60 -7.66
C LEU A 158 -0.92 -35.85 -7.31
N PRO A 159 -1.25 -37.02 -7.91
CA PRO A 159 -0.38 -38.18 -7.87
C PRO A 159 1.04 -37.83 -8.37
N GLY A 160 2.07 -38.36 -7.69
CA GLY A 160 3.47 -38.10 -8.06
C GLY A 160 4.12 -36.88 -7.39
N GLY A 161 3.44 -36.23 -6.43
CA GLY A 161 4.04 -35.14 -5.65
C GLY A 161 3.97 -33.75 -6.29
N THR A 162 3.45 -33.65 -7.52
CA THR A 162 3.11 -32.38 -8.15
C THR A 162 1.87 -31.77 -7.51
N PHE A 163 1.83 -30.45 -7.42
CA PHE A 163 0.64 -29.72 -6.98
C PHE A 163 0.09 -28.88 -8.12
N HIS A 164 -1.23 -28.79 -8.15
CA HIS A 164 -1.98 -27.97 -9.08
C HIS A 164 -2.59 -26.79 -8.34
N GLY A 165 -2.10 -25.59 -8.65
CA GLY A 165 -2.68 -24.34 -8.20
C GLY A 165 -3.77 -23.87 -9.14
N ARG A 166 -4.89 -23.40 -8.57
CA ARG A 166 -6.02 -22.83 -9.30
C ARG A 166 -6.43 -21.52 -8.64
N LEU A 167 -6.61 -20.49 -9.46
CA LEU A 167 -7.13 -19.19 -9.07
C LEU A 167 -8.56 -19.03 -9.56
N TYR A 168 -9.49 -18.81 -8.64
CA TYR A 168 -10.90 -18.59 -8.94
C TYR A 168 -11.25 -17.13 -8.74
N CYS A 169 -11.58 -16.43 -9.82
CA CYS A 169 -12.11 -15.06 -9.76
C CYS A 169 -13.62 -15.12 -9.57
N ARG A 170 -14.12 -14.65 -8.43
CA ARG A 170 -15.54 -14.68 -8.06
C ARG A 170 -16.02 -13.32 -7.55
N THR A 171 -17.32 -13.16 -7.46
CA THR A 171 -17.91 -11.97 -6.85
C THR A 171 -17.88 -12.04 -5.32
N ILE A 172 -17.63 -10.92 -4.62
CA ILE A 172 -17.72 -10.90 -3.15
C ILE A 172 -19.19 -11.03 -2.73
N SER A 173 -20.09 -10.35 -3.44
CA SER A 173 -21.51 -10.27 -3.09
C SER A 173 -22.27 -11.60 -3.26
N THR A 174 -21.97 -12.38 -4.30
CA THR A 174 -22.74 -13.58 -4.64
C THR A 174 -21.92 -14.87 -4.71
N ASN A 175 -20.58 -14.80 -4.62
CA ASN A 175 -19.69 -15.95 -4.79
C ASN A 175 -19.84 -16.66 -6.15
N GLU A 176 -20.36 -15.97 -7.15
CA GLU A 176 -20.50 -16.47 -8.52
C GLU A 176 -19.22 -16.18 -9.33
N PRO A 177 -18.96 -16.90 -10.44
CA PRO A 177 -17.87 -16.56 -11.35
C PRO A 177 -17.94 -15.08 -11.77
N HIS A 178 -16.81 -14.38 -11.64
CA HIS A 178 -16.77 -12.95 -11.93
C HIS A 178 -16.95 -12.69 -13.43
N SER A 179 -17.94 -11.86 -13.80
CA SER A 179 -18.34 -11.66 -15.21
C SER A 179 -17.26 -11.06 -16.11
N ALA A 180 -16.33 -10.28 -15.54
CA ALA A 180 -15.18 -9.73 -16.27
C ALA A 180 -14.08 -10.76 -16.56
N CYS A 181 -14.11 -11.95 -15.94
CA CYS A 181 -13.18 -13.03 -16.24
C CYS A 181 -13.69 -13.80 -17.47
N LEU A 182 -13.06 -13.59 -18.63
CA LEU A 182 -13.43 -14.27 -19.88
C LEU A 182 -13.03 -15.74 -19.91
N SER A 183 -12.19 -16.19 -18.98
CA SER A 183 -11.83 -17.60 -18.85
C SER A 183 -13.05 -18.42 -18.43
N ALA A 184 -13.34 -19.49 -19.17
CA ALA A 184 -14.40 -20.43 -18.83
C ALA A 184 -14.10 -21.25 -17.55
N GLY A 185 -12.89 -21.15 -16.99
CA GLY A 185 -12.44 -21.88 -15.80
C GLY A 185 -11.37 -21.15 -15.00
N PRO A 186 -10.85 -21.78 -13.93
CA PRO A 186 -9.84 -21.17 -13.07
C PRO A 186 -8.49 -20.99 -13.79
N LEU A 187 -7.79 -19.91 -13.46
CA LEU A 187 -6.41 -19.71 -13.93
C LEU A 187 -5.53 -20.75 -13.24
N SER A 188 -4.85 -21.57 -14.02
CA SER A 188 -4.22 -22.80 -13.53
C SER A 188 -2.70 -22.75 -13.69
N PHE A 189 -1.97 -23.33 -12.73
CA PHE A 189 -0.52 -23.46 -12.77
C PHE A 189 -0.05 -24.68 -11.99
N GLN A 190 1.11 -25.24 -12.35
CA GLN A 190 1.70 -26.40 -11.66
C GLN A 190 2.95 -26.02 -10.90
N PHE A 191 3.20 -26.64 -9.74
CA PHE A 191 4.46 -26.51 -9.02
C PHE A 191 4.88 -27.86 -8.41
N TYR A 192 6.18 -27.99 -8.15
CA TYR A 192 6.80 -29.24 -7.74
C TYR A 192 7.26 -29.17 -6.29
N LEU A 193 6.78 -30.10 -5.45
CA LEU A 193 7.20 -30.23 -4.06
C LEU A 193 7.74 -31.66 -3.84
N ASP A 194 9.05 -31.80 -3.83
CA ASP A 194 9.73 -32.99 -3.31
C ASP A 194 9.80 -32.91 -1.77
N GLY A 195 9.42 -33.99 -1.08
CA GLY A 195 9.80 -34.17 0.33
C GLY A 195 8.89 -33.57 1.41
N GLY A 196 7.69 -33.09 1.09
CA GLY A 196 6.63 -32.89 2.10
C GLY A 196 6.74 -31.68 3.04
N ILE A 197 7.69 -30.77 2.80
CA ILE A 197 7.77 -29.51 3.56
C ILE A 197 7.06 -28.40 2.76
N ILE A 198 5.99 -27.85 3.33
CA ILE A 198 5.28 -26.68 2.80
C ILE A 198 5.48 -25.53 3.79
N PRO A 199 6.27 -24.52 3.43
CA PRO A 199 5.78 -23.17 3.63
C PRO A 199 5.98 -22.37 2.34
N LEU A 200 4.94 -22.36 1.52
CA LEU A 200 4.88 -21.43 0.40
C LEU A 200 4.35 -20.11 0.97
N THR A 201 5.20 -19.10 1.04
CA THR A 201 4.72 -17.71 1.12
C THR A 201 3.98 -17.46 -0.17
N GLU A 202 2.66 -17.29 -0.06
CA GLU A 202 1.77 -17.02 -1.17
C GLU A 202 1.30 -15.58 -1.01
N GLU A 203 1.40 -14.81 -2.08
CA GLU A 203 0.89 -13.44 -2.07
C GLU A 203 0.20 -13.15 -3.38
N LEU A 204 -1.07 -12.78 -3.26
CA LEU A 204 -1.92 -12.35 -4.36
C LEU A 204 -2.03 -10.83 -4.37
N GLU A 205 -1.90 -10.24 -5.55
CA GLU A 205 -2.20 -8.83 -5.78
C GLU A 205 -2.89 -8.64 -7.14
N VAL A 206 -3.90 -7.78 -7.18
CA VAL A 206 -4.62 -7.43 -8.41
C VAL A 206 -4.49 -5.93 -8.62
N VAL A 207 -4.08 -5.55 -9.82
CA VAL A 207 -4.04 -4.16 -10.27
C VAL A 207 -4.73 -4.08 -11.61
N GLU A 208 -5.95 -3.56 -11.59
CA GLU A 208 -6.85 -3.50 -12.74
C GLU A 208 -7.14 -4.89 -13.34
N ASP A 209 -6.61 -5.20 -14.52
CA ASP A 209 -6.74 -6.48 -15.22
C ASP A 209 -5.54 -7.42 -15.03
N VAL A 210 -4.52 -6.99 -14.28
CA VAL A 210 -3.31 -7.78 -14.01
C VAL A 210 -3.40 -8.42 -12.62
N LEU A 211 -3.15 -9.73 -12.57
CA LEU A 211 -3.05 -10.48 -11.33
C LEU A 211 -1.63 -11.02 -11.16
N PHE A 212 -1.05 -10.75 -10.00
CA PHE A 212 0.25 -11.23 -9.57
C PHE A 212 0.06 -12.32 -8.51
N LEU A 213 0.82 -13.41 -8.64
CA LEU A 213 1.00 -14.40 -7.60
C LEU A 213 2.49 -14.61 -7.36
N THR A 214 2.93 -14.29 -6.16
CA THR A 214 4.25 -14.69 -5.66
C THR A 214 4.09 -15.99 -4.90
N THR A 215 4.88 -17.00 -5.23
CA THR A 215 4.94 -18.28 -4.55
C THR A 215 6.38 -18.77 -4.52
N SER A 216 6.69 -19.76 -3.71
CA SER A 216 7.90 -20.56 -3.88
C SER A 216 7.53 -21.99 -4.28
N ASP A 217 8.51 -22.77 -4.72
CA ASP A 217 8.48 -24.22 -4.76
C ASP A 217 9.89 -24.76 -4.51
N ASN A 218 10.12 -26.06 -4.69
CA ASN A 218 11.45 -26.65 -4.45
C ASN A 218 12.55 -26.11 -5.38
N ARG A 219 12.19 -25.41 -6.46
CA ARG A 219 13.14 -24.77 -7.38
C ARG A 219 13.45 -23.33 -6.99
N GLY A 220 12.75 -22.79 -5.99
CA GLY A 220 12.97 -21.44 -5.49
C GLY A 220 11.73 -20.54 -5.64
N PRO A 221 11.92 -19.21 -5.58
CA PRO A 221 10.83 -18.24 -5.75
C PRO A 221 10.29 -18.28 -7.18
N ARG A 222 9.02 -17.93 -7.32
CA ARG A 222 8.30 -17.88 -8.59
C ARG A 222 7.26 -16.77 -8.57
N ILE A 223 7.18 -16.02 -9.66
CA ILE A 223 6.20 -14.97 -9.84
C ILE A 223 5.37 -15.31 -11.08
N LEU A 224 4.07 -15.42 -10.92
CA LEU A 224 3.14 -15.66 -12.01
C LEU A 224 2.31 -14.39 -12.23
N ILE A 225 2.21 -13.98 -13.49
CA ILE A 225 1.52 -12.76 -13.89
C ILE A 225 0.47 -13.13 -14.93
N TRP A 226 -0.79 -12.83 -14.67
CA TRP A 226 -1.90 -13.06 -15.60
C TRP A 226 -2.57 -11.77 -15.99
N ASN A 227 -3.10 -11.74 -17.21
CA ASN A 227 -4.25 -10.89 -17.49
C ASN A 227 -5.49 -11.69 -17.07
N TRP A 228 -6.02 -11.44 -15.88
CA TRP A 228 -7.09 -12.27 -15.31
C TRP A 228 -8.42 -12.07 -16.03
N LYS A 229 -8.65 -10.87 -16.59
CA LYS A 229 -9.84 -10.59 -17.41
C LYS A 229 -9.81 -11.36 -18.72
N MET A 230 -8.64 -11.44 -19.37
CA MET A 230 -8.48 -12.17 -20.63
C MET A 230 -8.18 -13.67 -20.44
N GLY A 231 -7.84 -14.11 -19.23
CA GLY A 231 -7.67 -15.52 -18.88
C GLY A 231 -6.34 -16.14 -19.31
N PHE A 232 -5.33 -15.35 -19.71
CA PHE A 232 -4.03 -15.87 -20.13
C PHE A 232 -2.89 -15.45 -19.18
N LEU A 233 -1.89 -16.31 -19.09
CA LEU A 233 -0.66 -16.07 -18.34
C LEU A 233 0.25 -15.14 -19.16
N ILE A 234 0.49 -13.92 -18.68
CA ILE A 234 1.43 -12.96 -19.28
C ILE A 234 2.85 -13.52 -19.15
N HIS A 235 3.24 -13.97 -17.95
CA HIS A 235 4.58 -14.50 -17.70
C HIS A 235 4.65 -15.45 -16.49
N ASP A 236 5.59 -16.40 -16.55
CA ASP A 236 5.99 -17.30 -15.44
C ASP A 236 7.46 -17.09 -15.11
N PHE A 237 7.72 -16.25 -14.12
CA PHE A 237 9.06 -15.89 -13.69
C PHE A 237 9.61 -16.95 -12.74
N ARG A 238 10.52 -17.82 -13.22
CA ARG A 238 11.22 -18.84 -12.41
C ARG A 238 12.74 -18.65 -12.45
N ASP A 239 13.34 -19.00 -13.59
CA ASP A 239 14.81 -19.16 -13.69
C ASP A 239 15.55 -17.85 -13.97
N GLN A 240 14.82 -16.79 -14.34
CA GLN A 240 15.37 -15.48 -14.64
C GLN A 240 15.43 -14.59 -13.39
N LEU A 241 14.83 -15.03 -12.28
CA LEU A 241 14.74 -14.25 -11.06
C LEU A 241 16.16 -14.10 -10.49
N PRO A 242 16.57 -12.87 -10.12
CA PRO A 242 17.75 -12.67 -9.29
C PRO A 242 17.80 -13.68 -8.13
N PRO A 243 19.00 -14.13 -7.72
CA PRO A 243 19.11 -14.98 -6.55
C PRO A 243 18.55 -14.28 -5.31
N LEU A 244 18.04 -15.08 -4.37
CA LEU A 244 17.59 -14.64 -3.05
C LEU A 244 16.43 -13.62 -3.07
N ILE A 245 15.56 -13.68 -4.07
CA ILE A 245 14.28 -12.95 -4.06
C ILE A 245 13.42 -13.42 -2.90
N HIS A 246 12.82 -12.44 -2.24
CA HIS A 246 11.99 -12.67 -1.06
C HIS A 246 10.54 -12.25 -1.28
N GLU A 247 10.32 -11.07 -1.86
CA GLU A 247 8.98 -10.46 -1.94
C GLU A 247 8.82 -9.58 -3.18
N LEU A 248 7.58 -9.45 -3.63
CA LEU A 248 7.16 -8.56 -4.72
C LEU A 248 6.15 -7.57 -4.17
N ASP A 249 6.15 -6.38 -4.75
CA ASP A 249 5.12 -5.37 -4.53
C ASP A 249 4.83 -4.66 -5.86
N VAL A 250 3.60 -4.22 -6.08
CA VAL A 250 3.19 -3.63 -7.35
C VAL A 250 3.23 -2.09 -7.25
N VAL A 251 3.83 -1.43 -8.25
CA VAL A 251 3.98 0.03 -8.31
C VAL A 251 2.88 0.65 -9.18
N GLN A 252 2.54 -0.01 -10.29
CA GLN A 252 1.49 0.37 -11.22
C GLN A 252 1.01 -0.89 -11.97
N ARG A 253 -0.04 -0.77 -12.80
CA ARG A 253 -0.59 -1.86 -13.61
C ARG A 253 0.46 -2.65 -14.38
N ASP A 254 1.45 -1.97 -14.96
CA ASP A 254 2.49 -2.55 -15.79
C ASP A 254 3.89 -2.52 -15.13
N VAL A 255 4.00 -2.09 -13.88
CA VAL A 255 5.28 -1.92 -13.16
C VAL A 255 5.21 -2.58 -11.80
N PHE A 256 6.16 -3.46 -11.51
CA PHE A 256 6.30 -4.09 -10.20
C PHE A 256 7.75 -4.04 -9.73
N ILE A 257 7.93 -4.21 -8.43
CA ILE A 257 9.25 -4.28 -7.82
C ILE A 257 9.46 -5.63 -7.15
N VAL A 258 10.73 -6.02 -7.08
CA VAL A 258 11.15 -7.24 -6.39
C VAL A 258 12.25 -6.91 -5.40
N ALA A 259 12.05 -7.31 -4.14
CA ALA A 259 13.05 -7.21 -3.09
C ALA A 259 13.98 -8.43 -3.12
N SER A 260 15.26 -8.20 -3.38
CA SER A 260 16.31 -9.22 -3.38
C SER A 260 17.27 -9.02 -2.21
N ARG A 261 17.62 -10.11 -1.55
CA ARG A 261 18.66 -10.14 -0.50
C ARG A 261 20.07 -10.35 -1.06
N ALA A 262 20.25 -10.31 -2.37
CA ALA A 262 21.57 -10.38 -2.99
C ALA A 262 22.44 -9.19 -2.55
N ASP A 263 23.73 -9.45 -2.35
CA ASP A 263 24.71 -8.46 -1.88
C ASP A 263 24.26 -7.81 -0.55
N SER A 264 24.25 -6.47 -0.49
CA SER A 264 23.71 -5.69 0.62
C SER A 264 22.19 -5.47 0.55
N GLY A 265 21.52 -6.05 -0.45
CA GLY A 265 20.10 -5.88 -0.74
C GLY A 265 19.83 -4.98 -1.95
N LYS A 266 18.83 -5.35 -2.74
CA LYS A 266 18.46 -4.65 -3.98
C LYS A 266 16.94 -4.59 -4.15
N ILE A 267 16.47 -3.49 -4.73
CA ILE A 267 15.09 -3.33 -5.22
C ILE A 267 15.15 -3.31 -6.74
N LEU A 268 14.60 -4.32 -7.40
CA LEU A 268 14.58 -4.44 -8.85
C LEU A 268 13.24 -3.98 -9.40
N ILE A 269 13.25 -3.08 -10.36
CA ILE A 269 12.06 -2.50 -11.00
C ILE A 269 11.86 -3.19 -12.35
N TYR A 270 10.71 -3.84 -12.53
CA TYR A 270 10.34 -4.52 -13.76
C TYR A 270 9.14 -3.85 -14.41
N GLN A 271 9.10 -3.89 -15.74
CA GLN A 271 7.96 -3.47 -16.55
C GLN A 271 7.45 -4.63 -17.42
N ILE A 272 6.14 -4.71 -17.61
CA ILE A 272 5.47 -5.68 -18.48
C ILE A 272 4.58 -4.98 -19.50
N THR A 273 4.06 -5.74 -20.48
CA THR A 273 2.98 -5.30 -21.36
C THR A 273 1.73 -6.13 -21.06
N PRO A 274 0.77 -5.62 -20.25
CA PRO A 274 -0.37 -6.39 -19.73
C PRO A 274 -1.27 -7.08 -20.77
N THR A 275 -1.22 -6.63 -22.03
CA THR A 275 -2.13 -7.06 -23.10
C THR A 275 -1.60 -8.22 -23.94
N MET A 276 -0.39 -8.70 -23.68
CA MET A 276 0.21 -9.81 -24.42
C MET A 276 1.14 -10.64 -23.54
N VAL A 277 1.46 -11.85 -24.01
CA VAL A 277 2.53 -12.65 -23.41
C VAL A 277 3.86 -11.95 -23.67
N CYS A 278 4.58 -11.58 -22.62
CA CYS A 278 5.86 -10.87 -22.73
C CYS A 278 6.84 -11.34 -21.65
N ILE A 279 8.12 -11.09 -21.90
CA ILE A 279 9.16 -11.21 -20.87
C ILE A 279 9.21 -9.86 -20.13
N PRO A 280 9.08 -9.83 -18.80
CA PRO A 280 9.26 -8.59 -18.04
C PRO A 280 10.65 -8.00 -18.27
N VAL A 281 10.70 -6.70 -18.49
CA VAL A 281 11.95 -5.96 -18.74
C VAL A 281 12.45 -5.40 -17.41
N LEU A 282 13.69 -5.72 -17.04
CA LEU A 282 14.36 -5.08 -15.90
C LEU A 282 14.70 -3.64 -16.29
N ILE A 283 14.06 -2.68 -15.64
CA ILE A 283 14.28 -1.26 -15.87
C ILE A 283 15.47 -0.78 -15.05
N ALA A 284 15.44 -0.99 -13.73
CA ALA A 284 16.53 -0.55 -12.86
C ALA A 284 16.72 -1.46 -11.65
N THR A 285 17.94 -1.47 -11.14
CA THR A 285 18.36 -2.11 -9.90
C THR A 285 18.78 -1.02 -8.93
N LEU A 286 18.00 -0.81 -7.87
CA LEU A 286 18.32 0.15 -6.83
C LEU A 286 19.03 -0.55 -5.68
N SER A 287 20.30 -0.22 -5.44
CA SER A 287 21.08 -0.81 -4.37
C SER A 287 20.71 -0.22 -3.01
N LEU A 288 20.60 -1.06 -1.98
CA LEU A 288 20.55 -0.65 -0.58
C LEU A 288 21.94 -0.22 -0.07
N PRO A 289 22.05 0.42 1.12
CA PRO A 289 23.35 0.80 1.66
C PRO A 289 24.31 -0.40 1.77
N GLY A 290 25.60 -0.18 1.49
CA GLY A 290 26.63 -1.21 1.64
C GLY A 290 26.71 -1.74 3.06
N THR A 291 26.94 -3.05 3.22
CA THR A 291 27.04 -3.71 4.53
C THR A 291 28.45 -4.24 4.80
N ASN A 292 28.91 -4.10 6.04
CA ASN A 292 30.25 -4.53 6.45
C ASN A 292 30.24 -5.96 7.00
N GLY A 293 29.78 -6.92 6.21
CA GLY A 293 29.74 -8.34 6.58
C GLY A 293 28.35 -8.91 6.90
N PRO A 294 27.45 -8.20 7.62
CA PRO A 294 26.08 -8.66 7.78
C PRO A 294 25.33 -8.81 6.46
N TYR A 295 24.53 -9.85 6.38
CA TYR A 295 23.62 -10.10 5.28
C TYR A 295 22.18 -9.84 5.74
N ILE A 296 21.30 -9.58 4.77
CA ILE A 296 19.89 -9.40 5.06
C ILE A 296 19.24 -10.75 5.42
N ARG A 297 18.70 -10.86 6.63
CA ARG A 297 17.94 -12.04 7.07
C ARG A 297 16.57 -12.10 6.42
N HIS A 298 15.85 -10.98 6.38
CA HIS A 298 14.53 -10.86 5.75
C HIS A 298 14.39 -9.49 5.07
N PHE A 299 13.66 -9.46 3.96
CA PHE A 299 13.43 -8.26 3.16
C PHE A 299 12.02 -8.34 2.58
N GLN A 300 11.07 -7.76 3.28
CA GLN A 300 9.65 -7.83 2.91
C GLN A 300 9.22 -6.50 2.32
N ALA A 301 8.40 -6.53 1.28
CA ALA A 301 7.87 -5.35 0.63
C ALA A 301 6.36 -5.33 0.83
N GLU A 302 5.83 -4.20 1.25
CA GLU A 302 4.40 -4.02 1.44
C GLU A 302 3.98 -2.63 1.00
N SER A 303 2.87 -2.58 0.29
CA SER A 303 2.12 -1.36 0.07
C SER A 303 0.63 -1.57 0.37
N GLY A 304 -0.12 -0.47 0.50
CA GLY A 304 -1.57 -0.56 0.62
C GLY A 304 -2.19 -1.16 -0.62
N ARG A 305 -3.33 -1.87 -0.51
CA ARG A 305 -3.94 -2.52 -1.67
C ARG A 305 -4.30 -1.52 -2.79
N TYR A 306 -4.12 -1.94 -4.04
CA TYR A 306 -4.74 -1.23 -5.16
C TYR A 306 -6.25 -1.35 -5.05
N GLN A 307 -6.89 -0.20 -5.18
CA GLN A 307 -8.32 -0.12 -5.34
C GLN A 307 -8.58 0.39 -6.75
N HIS A 308 -8.99 -0.51 -7.65
CA HIS A 308 -9.16 -0.14 -9.06
C HIS A 308 -10.32 0.83 -9.26
N ARG A 309 -11.39 0.65 -8.47
CA ARG A 309 -12.56 1.53 -8.49
C ARG A 309 -12.90 2.07 -7.11
N PRO A 310 -13.37 3.33 -7.03
CA PRO A 310 -13.90 3.84 -5.78
C PRO A 310 -15.06 2.98 -5.29
N THR A 311 -15.08 2.67 -3.99
CA THR A 311 -16.25 1.99 -3.41
C THR A 311 -17.45 2.92 -3.46
N PRO A 312 -18.68 2.40 -3.53
CA PRO A 312 -19.87 3.23 -3.42
C PRO A 312 -19.80 4.20 -2.24
N GLY A 313 -20.03 5.49 -2.51
CA GLY A 313 -20.00 6.57 -1.51
C GLY A 313 -18.61 7.13 -1.17
N ALA A 314 -17.52 6.58 -1.72
CA ALA A 314 -16.19 7.17 -1.55
C ALA A 314 -16.15 8.58 -2.14
N LEU A 315 -15.54 9.51 -1.42
CA LEU A 315 -15.29 10.88 -1.90
C LEU A 315 -13.89 11.03 -2.49
N PHE A 316 -12.93 10.31 -1.94
CA PHE A 316 -11.51 10.41 -2.29
C PHE A 316 -10.88 9.03 -2.41
N LEU A 317 -9.82 8.94 -3.21
CA LEU A 317 -8.94 7.78 -3.31
C LEU A 317 -7.49 8.20 -3.14
N PRO A 318 -6.61 7.37 -2.55
CA PRO A 318 -5.19 7.65 -2.58
C PRO A 318 -4.67 7.72 -4.02
N SER A 319 -3.85 8.73 -4.31
CA SER A 319 -3.18 8.84 -5.61
C SER A 319 -2.18 7.69 -5.79
N PRO A 320 -2.27 6.90 -6.88
CA PRO A 320 -1.35 5.78 -7.12
C PRO A 320 0.13 6.20 -7.13
N THR A 321 0.44 7.41 -7.61
CA THR A 321 1.81 7.93 -7.71
C THR A 321 2.39 8.37 -6.35
N SER A 322 1.52 8.58 -5.36
CA SER A 322 1.91 9.05 -4.03
C SER A 322 1.84 7.95 -2.97
N ARG A 323 1.60 6.70 -3.39
CA ARG A 323 1.63 5.53 -2.52
C ARG A 323 3.01 5.34 -1.91
N MET A 324 3.00 4.83 -0.68
CA MET A 324 4.21 4.42 0.02
C MET A 324 4.42 2.92 -0.11
N HIS A 325 5.63 2.56 -0.51
CA HIS A 325 6.16 1.21 -0.41
C HIS A 325 6.98 1.16 0.87
N VAL A 326 6.68 0.17 1.70
CA VAL A 326 7.34 -0.06 2.98
C VAL A 326 8.11 -1.35 2.88
N PHE A 327 9.41 -1.27 3.15
CA PHE A 327 10.26 -2.43 3.21
C PHE A 327 10.64 -2.74 4.65
N ALA A 328 10.22 -3.89 5.16
CA ALA A 328 10.69 -4.41 6.42
C ALA A 328 11.99 -5.18 6.20
N ILE A 329 13.08 -4.61 6.71
CA ILE A 329 14.43 -5.10 6.51
C ILE A 329 15.02 -5.46 7.87
N GLY A 330 15.70 -6.61 7.93
CA GLY A 330 16.59 -6.83 9.07
C GLY A 330 17.77 -7.71 8.75
N TYR A 331 18.85 -7.34 9.42
CA TYR A 331 20.20 -7.77 9.16
C TYR A 331 20.63 -8.83 10.17
N SER A 332 21.65 -9.61 9.84
CA SER A 332 22.22 -10.61 10.76
C SER A 332 22.89 -9.99 12.00
N SER A 333 23.23 -8.70 11.96
CA SER A 333 23.69 -7.91 13.11
C SER A 333 22.62 -7.70 14.19
N GLY A 334 21.35 -7.97 13.89
CA GLY A 334 20.21 -7.70 14.76
C GLY A 334 19.56 -6.33 14.53
N LEU A 335 20.10 -5.50 13.63
CA LEU A 335 19.42 -4.29 13.18
C LEU A 335 18.14 -4.67 12.43
N GLU A 336 17.03 -4.02 12.79
CA GLU A 336 15.74 -4.15 12.13
C GLU A 336 15.10 -2.77 11.98
N GLY A 337 14.47 -2.53 10.82
CA GLY A 337 13.74 -1.31 10.60
C GLY A 337 12.88 -1.33 9.34
N LEU A 338 12.25 -0.19 9.11
CA LEU A 338 11.34 0.04 7.99
C LEU A 338 11.92 1.11 7.07
N LEU A 339 12.09 0.77 5.79
CA LEU A 339 12.47 1.69 4.73
C LEU A 339 11.21 2.11 3.96
N PHE A 340 10.94 3.41 3.90
CA PHE A 340 9.78 3.97 3.22
C PHE A 340 10.22 4.64 1.93
N VAL A 341 9.58 4.31 0.80
CA VAL A 341 9.88 4.88 -0.52
C VAL A 341 8.57 5.23 -1.24
N ARG A 342 8.53 6.36 -1.94
CA ARG A 342 7.35 6.77 -2.73
C ARG A 342 7.28 6.00 -4.05
N SER A 343 6.06 5.68 -4.50
CA SER A 343 5.82 5.08 -5.83
C SER A 343 6.37 5.94 -6.97
N SER A 344 6.33 7.27 -6.83
CA SER A 344 6.91 8.22 -7.79
C SER A 344 8.41 8.03 -8.00
N THR A 345 9.16 7.59 -6.97
CA THR A 345 10.58 7.29 -7.07
C THR A 345 10.83 6.16 -8.08
N PHE A 346 10.07 5.07 -8.00
CA PHE A 346 10.17 3.96 -8.96
C PHE A 346 9.68 4.36 -10.34
N SER A 347 8.57 5.09 -10.40
CA SER A 347 7.97 5.58 -11.63
C SER A 347 8.97 6.43 -12.44
N ARG A 348 9.81 7.24 -11.79
CA ARG A 348 10.84 8.07 -12.46
C ARG A 348 11.78 7.23 -13.32
N TYR A 349 12.22 6.06 -12.85
CA TYR A 349 13.13 5.20 -13.61
C TYR A 349 12.46 4.60 -14.85
N VAL A 350 11.18 4.26 -14.76
CA VAL A 350 10.37 3.77 -15.90
C VAL A 350 10.25 4.84 -16.99
N HIS A 351 10.03 6.10 -16.60
CA HIS A 351 9.90 7.21 -17.57
C HIS A 351 11.21 7.52 -18.30
N CYS A 352 12.36 7.29 -17.66
CA CYS A 352 13.67 7.51 -18.28
C CYS A 352 14.03 6.44 -19.33
N ARG A 353 13.29 5.32 -19.42
CA ARG A 353 13.50 4.21 -20.38
C ARG A 353 14.95 3.71 -20.48
N ASN A 354 15.64 3.66 -19.36
CA ASN A 354 16.93 2.98 -19.29
C ASN A 354 16.64 1.52 -18.91
N GLU A 355 16.97 0.57 -19.79
CA GLU A 355 16.89 -0.86 -19.46
C GLU A 355 18.15 -1.28 -18.68
N GLY A 356 17.97 -2.01 -17.58
CA GLY A 356 19.06 -2.55 -16.78
C GLY A 356 19.93 -1.51 -16.06
N LEU A 357 19.38 -0.37 -15.68
CA LEU A 357 20.12 0.68 -14.97
C LEU A 357 20.46 0.26 -13.54
N GLU A 358 21.75 0.09 -13.21
CA GLU A 358 22.22 -0.06 -11.82
C GLU A 358 22.36 1.32 -11.17
N VAL A 359 21.75 1.52 -10.00
CA VAL A 359 21.76 2.80 -9.28
C VAL A 359 22.26 2.58 -7.86
N ALA A 360 23.34 3.27 -7.50
CA ALA A 360 23.92 3.18 -6.16
C ALA A 360 23.06 3.91 -5.11
N TRP A 361 23.11 3.48 -3.85
CA TRP A 361 22.35 4.10 -2.75
C TRP A 361 22.51 5.63 -2.67
N SER A 362 23.74 6.13 -2.86
CA SER A 362 24.05 7.56 -2.82
C SER A 362 23.33 8.40 -3.88
N GLU A 363 22.86 7.78 -4.96
CA GLU A 363 22.18 8.47 -6.07
C GLU A 363 20.66 8.55 -5.87
N TRP A 364 20.06 7.67 -5.06
CA TRP A 364 18.61 7.59 -4.92
C TRP A 364 18.13 7.58 -3.46
N GLY A 365 18.81 6.86 -2.58
CA GLY A 365 18.30 6.51 -1.26
C GLY A 365 18.13 7.69 -0.32
N GLU A 366 19.11 8.60 -0.24
CA GLU A 366 19.12 9.66 0.78
C GLU A 366 17.89 10.58 0.70
N GLN A 367 17.53 11.04 -0.50
CA GLN A 367 16.44 12.01 -0.67
C GLN A 367 15.07 11.36 -0.85
N GLU A 368 15.04 10.15 -1.42
CA GLU A 368 13.79 9.50 -1.84
C GLU A 368 13.24 8.52 -0.80
N SER A 369 13.99 8.29 0.29
CA SER A 369 13.60 7.34 1.31
C SER A 369 13.64 7.89 2.74
N ARG A 370 12.95 7.19 3.64
CA ARG A 370 13.09 7.31 5.09
C ARG A 370 13.39 5.94 5.67
N PHE A 371 14.42 5.81 6.50
CA PHE A 371 14.71 4.56 7.21
C PHE A 371 14.54 4.79 8.72
N LEU A 372 13.63 4.05 9.36
CA LEU A 372 13.37 4.12 10.80
C LEU A 372 13.70 2.78 11.48
N GLU A 373 14.57 2.82 12.50
CA GLU A 373 14.90 1.66 13.33
C GLU A 373 13.80 1.29 14.33
N LYS A 374 13.74 0.00 14.71
CA LYS A 374 13.04 -0.50 15.91
C LYS A 374 11.56 -0.14 16.02
N ARG A 375 10.89 0.19 14.91
CA ARG A 375 9.42 0.20 14.90
C ARG A 375 8.94 -1.25 14.94
N LEU A 376 7.99 -1.54 15.84
CA LEU A 376 7.50 -2.90 16.07
C LEU A 376 7.13 -3.53 14.73
N ARG A 377 7.70 -4.71 14.45
CA ARG A 377 7.24 -5.52 13.32
C ARG A 377 5.74 -5.76 13.52
N GLN A 378 4.95 -5.23 12.60
CA GLN A 378 3.55 -5.58 12.46
C GLN A 378 3.56 -7.04 11.97
N GLY A 379 3.21 -7.98 12.85
CA GLY A 379 3.12 -9.39 12.45
C GLY A 379 2.04 -9.63 11.40
N TRP A 380 1.15 -8.65 11.23
CA TRP A 380 0.08 -8.61 10.26
C TRP A 380 0.35 -7.54 9.21
N ARG A 381 0.02 -7.86 7.97
CA ARG A 381 0.01 -6.93 6.83
C ARG A 381 -1.19 -5.98 6.90
N ARG A 382 -1.26 -5.05 5.94
CA ARG A 382 -2.26 -3.98 5.76
C ARG A 382 -2.09 -2.80 6.70
N TYR A 383 -0.86 -2.52 7.11
CA TYR A 383 -0.56 -1.35 7.94
C TYR A 383 -0.16 -0.11 7.10
N ALA A 384 -0.16 -0.21 5.77
CA ALA A 384 0.00 0.89 4.85
C ALA A 384 -1.28 1.12 4.02
N HIS A 385 -1.66 2.38 3.81
CA HIS A 385 -2.75 2.79 2.92
C HIS A 385 -2.43 4.16 2.32
N GLY A 386 -2.31 4.23 0.99
CA GLY A 386 -1.90 5.47 0.33
C GLY A 386 -0.53 5.95 0.80
N ASN A 387 -0.50 7.15 1.39
CA ASN A 387 0.69 7.77 1.98
C ASN A 387 0.78 7.62 3.51
N ARG A 388 -0.13 6.86 4.12
CA ARG A 388 -0.20 6.66 5.57
C ARG A 388 0.23 5.26 5.97
N ILE A 389 0.98 5.20 7.06
CA ILE A 389 1.43 3.95 7.66
C ILE A 389 1.06 3.99 9.14
N VAL A 390 0.28 3.01 9.60
CA VAL A 390 -0.04 2.85 11.01
C VAL A 390 1.04 2.03 11.71
N CYS A 391 1.40 2.43 12.92
CA CYS A 391 2.38 1.78 13.78
C CYS A 391 1.82 1.68 15.20
N ILE A 392 2.19 0.62 15.91
CA ILE A 392 1.97 0.52 17.36
C ILE A 392 3.28 0.82 18.07
N GLN A 393 3.21 1.63 19.12
CA GLN A 393 4.32 1.85 20.04
C GLN A 393 3.90 1.50 21.46
N LYS A 394 4.74 0.72 22.14
CA LYS A 394 4.55 0.36 23.55
C LYS A 394 5.54 1.15 24.39
N TYR A 395 5.01 1.98 25.29
CA TYR A 395 5.80 2.79 26.21
C TYR A 395 5.37 2.50 27.65
N LEU A 396 6.23 1.84 28.42
CA LEU A 396 5.96 1.43 29.80
C LEU A 396 4.62 0.69 29.89
N ASP A 397 3.60 1.36 30.44
CA ASP A 397 2.25 0.83 30.67
C ASP A 397 1.20 1.40 29.70
N SER A 398 1.63 1.93 28.56
CA SER A 398 0.74 2.54 27.58
C SER A 398 1.02 2.10 26.16
N THR A 399 -0.07 1.87 25.43
CA THR A 399 -0.03 1.60 24.00
C THR A 399 -0.47 2.85 23.25
N TRP A 400 0.28 3.17 22.21
CA TRP A 400 0.06 4.31 21.35
C TRP A 400 -0.11 3.81 19.93
N ILE A 401 -1.12 4.35 19.26
CA ILE A 401 -1.23 4.25 17.81
C ILE A 401 -0.55 5.49 17.24
N GLU A 402 0.41 5.27 16.36
CA GLU A 402 1.06 6.32 15.58
C GLU A 402 0.71 6.14 14.10
N VAL A 403 0.44 7.24 13.41
CA VAL A 403 0.27 7.25 11.96
C VAL A 403 1.34 8.13 11.35
N LEU A 404 2.19 7.52 10.53
CA LEU A 404 3.17 8.20 9.70
C LEU A 404 2.47 8.63 8.43
N ASN A 405 2.42 9.93 8.14
CA ASN A 405 1.80 10.48 6.94
C ASN A 405 2.86 11.18 6.08
N PHE A 406 3.13 10.64 4.89
CA PHE A 406 4.13 11.16 3.95
C PHE A 406 3.57 12.18 2.94
N SER A 407 2.34 12.67 3.17
CA SER A 407 1.74 13.74 2.36
C SER A 407 2.53 15.04 2.44
N SER A 408 2.42 15.85 1.38
CA SER A 408 3.00 17.18 1.35
C SER A 408 2.15 18.23 2.08
N SER A 409 0.98 17.84 2.59
CA SER A 409 -0.04 18.75 3.13
C SER A 409 0.55 19.67 4.20
N THR A 410 0.50 20.97 3.92
CA THR A 410 0.94 22.04 4.81
C THR A 410 -0.18 22.52 5.74
N SER A 411 -1.42 22.05 5.54
CA SER A 411 -2.62 22.40 6.33
C SER A 411 -2.60 21.79 7.74
N LEU A 412 -1.76 20.78 7.96
CA LEU A 412 -1.47 20.26 9.28
C LEU A 412 -0.77 21.37 10.08
N THR A 413 -1.52 22.03 10.97
CA THR A 413 -0.98 23.04 11.90
C THR A 413 0.07 22.37 12.78
N SER A 414 1.30 22.34 12.29
CA SER A 414 2.43 21.80 13.00
C SER A 414 2.63 22.61 14.26
N ARG A 415 2.32 22.02 15.40
CA ARG A 415 2.99 22.41 16.65
C ARG A 415 4.40 21.87 16.50
N SER A 416 5.40 22.76 16.51
CA SER A 416 6.80 22.37 16.67
C SER A 416 6.90 21.42 17.87
N ALA A 417 7.54 20.26 17.68
CA ALA A 417 7.59 19.18 18.67
C ALA A 417 7.94 19.72 20.06
N PRO A 418 7.04 19.64 21.06
CA PRO A 418 7.41 19.88 22.44
C PRO A 418 8.40 18.81 22.86
N GLY A 419 9.35 19.13 23.74
CA GLY A 419 10.24 18.12 24.33
C GLY A 419 9.45 16.92 24.87
N LEU A 420 10.08 15.74 24.88
CA LEU A 420 9.69 14.35 25.27
C LEU A 420 8.31 14.01 25.90
N HIS A 421 7.56 14.95 26.46
CA HIS A 421 6.38 14.79 27.32
C HIS A 421 5.02 15.16 26.69
N ALA A 422 4.93 15.90 25.58
CA ALA A 422 3.66 16.06 24.85
C ALA A 422 3.64 15.16 23.61
N ARG A 423 3.35 13.87 23.85
CA ARG A 423 3.35 12.81 22.81
C ARG A 423 2.02 12.69 22.05
N GLN A 424 0.99 13.42 22.46
CA GLN A 424 -0.27 13.47 21.73
C GLN A 424 -0.29 14.68 20.80
N GLY A 425 -0.60 14.44 19.53
CA GLY A 425 -0.68 15.48 18.49
C GLY A 425 -0.01 15.04 17.19
N CYS A 426 0.10 16.01 16.27
CA CYS A 426 0.74 15.87 14.97
C CYS A 426 2.08 16.61 14.93
N PHE A 427 3.16 15.92 14.56
CA PHE A 427 4.50 16.49 14.48
C PHE A 427 5.10 16.27 13.10
N ARG A 428 5.72 17.30 12.53
CA ARG A 428 6.46 17.20 11.28
C ARG A 428 7.90 16.77 11.55
N HIS A 429 8.38 15.79 10.79
CA HIS A 429 9.76 15.32 10.77
C HIS A 429 10.36 15.57 9.39
N ASP A 430 11.21 16.59 9.31
CA ASP A 430 11.95 17.02 8.12
C ASP A 430 13.46 16.77 8.24
N ASN A 431 13.97 16.72 9.47
CA ASN A 431 15.37 16.41 9.76
C ASN A 431 15.80 15.04 9.19
N PRO A 432 17.07 14.90 8.77
CA PRO A 432 17.60 13.62 8.34
C PRO A 432 17.54 12.59 9.48
N THR A 433 17.25 11.34 9.14
CA THR A 433 17.51 10.20 10.01
C THR A 433 18.89 9.68 9.65
N ILE A 434 19.75 9.56 10.66
CA ILE A 434 21.09 9.00 10.53
C ILE A 434 21.08 7.69 11.30
N ILE A 435 21.24 6.58 10.59
CA ILE A 435 21.54 5.30 11.20
C ILE A 435 23.06 5.18 11.19
N GLU A 436 23.65 5.17 12.38
CA GLU A 436 25.09 5.00 12.53
C GLU A 436 25.54 3.72 11.86
N LYS A 437 26.71 3.73 11.23
CA LYS A 437 27.25 2.56 10.54
C LYS A 437 27.23 1.30 11.40
N GLY A 438 27.54 1.47 12.69
CA GLY A 438 27.64 0.40 13.68
C GLY A 438 28.43 -0.80 13.16
N ASP A 439 27.90 -1.99 13.46
CA ASP A 439 28.41 -3.26 12.93
C ASP A 439 27.66 -3.70 11.65
N THR A 440 26.76 -2.87 11.10
CA THR A 440 25.85 -3.27 10.00
C THR A 440 26.29 -2.70 8.66
N PHE A 441 26.52 -1.40 8.60
CA PHE A 441 26.78 -0.67 7.35
C PHE A 441 28.25 -0.30 7.22
N GLU A 442 28.69 -0.07 5.99
CA GLU A 442 30.05 0.43 5.70
C GLU A 442 30.21 1.90 6.13
N GLU A 443 29.14 2.68 6.00
CA GLU A 443 29.06 4.10 6.32
C GLU A 443 27.73 4.43 7.02
N ASP A 444 27.63 5.63 7.59
CA ASP A 444 26.38 6.10 8.19
C ASP A 444 25.30 6.22 7.11
N VAL A 445 24.12 5.64 7.37
CA VAL A 445 23.00 5.66 6.42
C VAL A 445 22.13 6.87 6.71
N VAL A 446 22.15 7.84 5.80
CA VAL A 446 21.35 9.06 5.88
C VAL A 446 20.10 8.94 5.01
N THR A 447 18.94 9.31 5.55
CA THR A 447 17.65 9.37 4.83
C THR A 447 16.85 10.62 5.17
N ARG A 448 16.09 11.18 4.23
CA ARG A 448 15.50 12.54 4.33
C ARG A 448 14.05 12.70 3.91
N LEU A 449 13.37 11.65 3.47
CA LEU A 449 11.97 11.76 3.04
C LEU A 449 11.09 12.29 4.20
N PRO A 450 10.47 13.47 4.08
CA PRO A 450 9.75 14.11 5.18
C PRO A 450 8.41 13.42 5.44
N TYR A 451 7.95 13.47 6.69
CA TYR A 451 6.67 12.91 7.11
C TYR A 451 6.09 13.63 8.33
N HIS A 452 4.81 13.42 8.57
CA HIS A 452 4.12 13.80 9.79
C HIS A 452 3.87 12.56 10.65
N VAL A 453 3.89 12.73 11.96
CA VAL A 453 3.51 11.69 12.93
C VAL A 453 2.34 12.20 13.72
N ALA A 454 1.19 11.58 13.53
CA ALA A 454 0.06 11.73 14.43
C ALA A 454 0.11 10.62 15.48
N SER A 455 -0.10 10.93 16.75
CA SER A 455 0.02 9.95 17.84
C SER A 455 -1.11 10.10 18.85
N ARG A 456 -1.74 8.97 19.21
CA ARG A 456 -2.82 8.93 20.19
C ARG A 456 -2.68 7.70 21.08
N LYS A 457 -2.75 7.94 22.40
CA LYS A 457 -2.80 6.87 23.40
C LYS A 457 -4.13 6.14 23.27
N VAL A 458 -4.08 4.82 23.18
CA VAL A 458 -5.27 3.98 23.24
C VAL A 458 -5.49 3.51 24.68
N SER A 459 -6.74 3.61 25.13
CA SER A 459 -7.18 3.09 26.42
C SER A 459 -7.72 1.68 26.25
N GLY A 460 -7.45 0.80 27.22
CA GLY A 460 -8.00 -0.55 27.25
C GLY A 460 -6.98 -1.60 26.83
N LYS A 461 -7.45 -2.60 26.08
CA LYS A 461 -6.61 -3.69 25.58
C LYS A 461 -5.58 -3.14 24.58
N THR A 462 -4.44 -3.82 24.54
CA THR A 462 -3.32 -3.42 23.70
C THR A 462 -3.38 -4.22 22.41
N PRO A 463 -3.68 -3.59 21.26
CA PRO A 463 -3.55 -4.27 19.99
C PRO A 463 -2.12 -4.75 19.82
N PHE A 464 -1.96 -5.95 19.26
CA PHE A 464 -0.64 -6.49 18.94
C PHE A 464 -0.22 -6.13 17.50
N SER A 465 -1.18 -5.78 16.64
CA SER A 465 -0.99 -5.24 15.29
C SER A 465 -2.14 -4.28 14.92
N CYS A 466 -1.93 -3.43 13.92
CA CYS A 466 -2.95 -2.54 13.37
C CYS A 466 -2.97 -2.62 11.85
N MET A 467 -4.17 -2.56 11.28
CA MET A 467 -4.40 -2.30 9.86
C MET A 467 -4.94 -0.88 9.67
N ILE A 468 -4.87 -0.37 8.46
CA ILE A 468 -5.37 0.96 8.09
C ILE A 468 -6.10 0.89 6.74
N ASP A 469 -7.16 1.68 6.61
CA ASP A 469 -7.74 2.05 5.32
C ASP A 469 -8.02 3.57 5.30
N GLU A 470 -8.82 4.02 4.34
CA GLU A 470 -9.13 5.44 4.14
C GLU A 470 -9.85 6.09 5.33
N ASP A 471 -10.73 5.35 5.99
CA ASP A 471 -11.66 5.87 7.00
C ASP A 471 -11.36 5.32 8.41
N ARG A 472 -10.44 4.35 8.54
CA ARG A 472 -10.30 3.56 9.76
C ARG A 472 -8.87 3.18 10.09
N ILE A 473 -8.65 2.99 11.39
CA ILE A 473 -7.58 2.13 11.91
C ILE A 473 -8.24 0.91 12.56
N VAL A 474 -7.70 -0.28 12.32
CA VAL A 474 -8.22 -1.54 12.88
C VAL A 474 -7.15 -2.17 13.75
N GLY A 475 -7.30 -2.09 15.07
CA GLY A 475 -6.46 -2.80 16.02
C GLY A 475 -6.83 -4.28 16.11
N LEU A 476 -5.85 -5.18 16.11
CA LEU A 476 -6.05 -6.61 16.27
C LEU A 476 -5.66 -7.06 17.68
N GLU A 477 -6.53 -7.85 18.29
CA GLU A 477 -6.38 -8.33 19.67
C GLU A 477 -6.80 -9.80 19.80
N PHE A 478 -6.08 -10.58 20.59
CA PHE A 478 -6.49 -11.95 20.97
C PHE A 478 -7.07 -11.95 22.39
N VAL A 479 -8.27 -12.51 22.54
CA VAL A 479 -9.05 -12.46 23.78
C VAL A 479 -9.66 -13.84 24.03
N TYR A 480 -9.13 -14.59 24.99
CA TYR A 480 -9.59 -15.95 25.31
C TYR A 480 -9.76 -16.83 24.05
N ASP A 481 -8.72 -16.85 23.22
CA ASP A 481 -8.70 -17.56 21.93
C ASP A 481 -9.73 -17.04 20.90
N ALA A 482 -10.21 -15.80 21.00
CA ALA A 482 -10.98 -15.11 19.96
C ALA A 482 -10.17 -13.94 19.37
N LEU A 483 -10.24 -13.75 18.05
CA LEU A 483 -9.70 -12.56 17.40
C LEU A 483 -10.75 -11.43 17.49
N GLU A 484 -10.42 -10.35 18.18
CA GLU A 484 -11.24 -9.13 18.24
C GLU A 484 -10.57 -8.03 17.40
N LEU A 485 -11.38 -7.32 16.60
CA LEU A 485 -10.98 -6.17 15.82
C LEU A 485 -11.55 -4.91 16.48
N THR A 486 -10.66 -4.06 17.00
CA THR A 486 -11.04 -2.73 17.51
C THR A 486 -10.94 -1.73 16.36
N VAL A 487 -12.10 -1.27 15.87
CA VAL A 487 -12.21 -0.36 14.74
C VAL A 487 -12.33 1.08 15.25
N TYR A 488 -11.37 1.93 14.88
CA TYR A 488 -11.38 3.37 15.14
C TYR A 488 -11.75 4.09 13.84
N SER A 489 -12.94 4.69 13.77
CA SER A 489 -13.46 5.32 12.54
C SER A 489 -13.37 6.84 12.58
N PHE A 490 -12.91 7.45 11.49
CA PHE A 490 -12.70 8.90 11.36
C PHE A 490 -13.92 9.65 10.85
#